data_AF-A0A9W6TDK8-F1
#
_entry.id   AF-A0A9W6TDK8-F1
#
_cell.length_a   1.000
_cell.length_b   1.000
_cell.length_c   1.000
_cell.angle_alpha   90.00
_cell.angle_beta   90.00
_cell.angle_gamma   90.00
#
_symmetry.space_group_name_H-M   'P 1'
#
loop_
_entity.id
_entity.type
_entity.pdbx_description
1 polymer ?
#
loop_
_entity_poly.entity_id
_entity_poly.type
_entity_poly.pdbx_seq_one_letter_code
_entity_poly.pdbx_strand_id
1 'polypeptide(L)'
;MNKLTFVHLGGHLNLARLPDVAGLTNLRSITLARLEAVTTLPSDFARLRHLETMLVLMMPNLKAFPDLSRSRQALKTLVIDVCPLCCDGFLQSVCDLHSASCGFQNSQETASLTCLPAGLSATAAMLDLFNTFNSTICVQPPKPPSPEPQSNMDTGSKGGDSSFPLNSEFDVALEQRMLQCGGILYRECKLGSELSAGICSSDHYMPISCIDDPSIIEFRRQQIKKHFGPPCDSKYEGWLGCISS
;
A
#
# COMPACT_ATOMS: atom_id res chain seq x y z
N MET A 1 22.93 -9.10 -12.97
CA MET A 1 23.07 -8.84 -11.52
C MET A 1 22.62 -10.09 -10.76
N ASN A 2 23.55 -10.92 -10.31
CA ASN A 2 23.26 -12.26 -9.75
C ASN A 2 23.11 -12.29 -8.22
N LYS A 3 23.24 -11.16 -7.52
CA LYS A 3 23.11 -11.12 -6.05
C LYS A 3 21.77 -10.60 -5.56
N LEU A 4 21.00 -9.94 -6.44
CA LEU A 4 19.75 -9.32 -6.07
C LEU A 4 18.68 -10.41 -5.87
N THR A 5 18.15 -10.52 -4.65
CA THR A 5 17.16 -11.54 -4.26
C THR A 5 15.80 -10.93 -3.92
N PHE A 6 15.75 -9.67 -3.48
CA PHE A 6 14.53 -8.98 -3.08
C PHE A 6 14.45 -7.63 -3.79
N VAL A 7 13.29 -7.32 -4.36
CA VAL A 7 12.98 -6.02 -4.97
C VAL A 7 11.63 -5.55 -4.46
N HIS A 8 11.58 -4.33 -3.92
CA HIS A 8 10.35 -3.66 -3.54
C HIS A 8 10.30 -2.30 -4.24
N LEU A 9 9.27 -2.07 -5.04
CA LEU A 9 9.00 -0.80 -5.72
C LEU A 9 7.60 -0.35 -5.33
N GLY A 10 7.52 0.76 -4.60
CA GLY A 10 6.31 1.24 -3.96
C GLY A 10 6.13 2.75 -4.14
N GLY A 11 4.95 3.20 -4.59
CA GLY A 11 4.57 4.62 -4.56
C GLY A 11 5.26 5.49 -5.63
N HIS A 12 5.56 4.93 -6.79
CA HIS A 12 6.14 5.70 -7.89
C HIS A 12 5.06 6.18 -8.87
N LEU A 13 4.75 7.48 -8.82
CA LEU A 13 3.72 8.10 -9.67
C LEU A 13 4.14 8.20 -11.15
N ASN A 14 5.43 8.48 -11.40
CA ASN A 14 5.93 8.81 -12.75
C ASN A 14 6.74 7.68 -13.41
N LEU A 15 6.87 6.52 -12.75
CA LEU A 15 7.67 5.42 -13.29
C LEU A 15 6.91 4.77 -14.45
N ALA A 16 7.20 5.20 -15.68
CA ALA A 16 6.46 4.72 -16.85
C ALA A 16 6.74 3.25 -17.20
N ARG A 17 7.96 2.77 -16.94
CA ARG A 17 8.39 1.41 -17.29
C ARG A 17 9.39 0.86 -16.28
N LEU A 18 9.30 -0.43 -16.02
CA LEU A 18 10.31 -1.15 -15.26
C LEU A 18 11.53 -1.46 -16.15
N PRO A 19 12.75 -1.43 -15.60
CA PRO A 19 13.93 -1.89 -16.31
C PRO A 19 13.86 -3.40 -16.59
N ASP A 20 14.69 -3.87 -17.52
CA ASP A 20 14.80 -5.29 -17.83
C ASP A 20 15.23 -6.11 -16.61
N VAL A 21 14.46 -7.16 -16.30
CA VAL A 21 14.67 -8.08 -15.18
C VAL A 21 15.37 -9.38 -15.59
N ALA A 22 15.68 -9.58 -16.88
CA ALA A 22 16.34 -10.78 -17.40
C ALA A 22 17.66 -11.10 -16.70
N GLY A 23 18.37 -10.06 -16.25
CA GLY A 23 19.63 -10.17 -15.53
C GLY A 23 19.51 -10.54 -14.04
N LEU A 24 18.28 -10.63 -13.50
CA LEU A 24 17.98 -10.90 -12.08
C LEU A 24 17.76 -12.39 -11.81
N THR A 25 18.76 -13.21 -12.14
CA THR A 25 18.63 -14.67 -12.13
C THR A 25 18.36 -15.29 -10.74
N ASN A 26 18.71 -14.58 -9.66
CA ASN A 26 18.54 -15.07 -8.28
C ASN A 26 17.38 -14.37 -7.53
N LEU A 27 16.52 -13.65 -8.24
CA LEU A 27 15.39 -12.96 -7.62
C LEU A 27 14.41 -13.96 -7.02
N ARG A 28 14.13 -13.80 -5.72
CA ARG A 28 13.23 -14.64 -4.93
C ARG A 28 11.94 -13.92 -4.57
N SER A 29 11.99 -12.61 -4.36
CA SER A 29 10.81 -11.85 -3.98
C SER A 29 10.75 -10.55 -4.76
N ILE A 30 9.59 -10.24 -5.31
CA ILE A 30 9.30 -8.94 -5.90
C ILE A 30 7.97 -8.40 -5.37
N THR A 31 7.97 -7.12 -5.00
CA THR A 31 6.76 -6.38 -4.62
C THR A 31 6.68 -5.13 -5.47
N LEU A 32 5.56 -4.97 -6.17
CA LEU A 32 5.20 -3.80 -6.96
C LEU A 32 3.91 -3.22 -6.37
N ALA A 33 3.98 -2.02 -5.82
CA ALA A 33 2.85 -1.39 -5.14
C ALA A 33 2.67 0.06 -5.60
N ARG A 34 1.44 0.49 -5.92
CA ARG A 34 1.14 1.90 -6.26
C ARG A 34 2.09 2.48 -7.31
N LEU A 35 2.15 1.81 -8.46
CA LEU A 35 2.89 2.28 -9.64
C LEU A 35 1.87 2.83 -10.64
N GLU A 36 1.73 4.16 -10.70
CA GLU A 36 0.62 4.81 -11.41
C GLU A 36 0.81 4.79 -12.92
N ALA A 37 2.04 5.00 -13.41
CA ALA A 37 2.32 5.11 -14.85
C ALA A 37 2.62 3.76 -15.53
N VAL A 38 2.79 2.66 -14.77
CA VAL A 38 3.12 1.35 -15.34
C VAL A 38 1.87 0.67 -15.88
N THR A 39 1.83 0.46 -17.20
CA THR A 39 0.71 -0.21 -17.88
C THR A 39 0.95 -1.68 -18.14
N THR A 40 2.22 -2.08 -18.29
CA THR A 40 2.65 -3.44 -18.62
C THR A 40 3.89 -3.81 -17.82
N LEU A 41 3.97 -5.06 -17.38
CA LEU A 41 5.21 -5.62 -16.86
C LEU A 41 6.07 -6.18 -18.00
N PRO A 42 7.41 -6.06 -17.94
CA PRO A 42 8.31 -6.63 -18.93
C PRO A 42 8.08 -8.13 -19.19
N SER A 43 8.17 -8.57 -20.44
CA SER A 43 8.05 -10.00 -20.78
C SER A 43 9.20 -10.85 -20.23
N ASP A 44 10.34 -10.23 -19.90
CA ASP A 44 11.51 -10.88 -19.32
C ASP A 44 11.26 -11.52 -17.94
N PHE A 45 10.17 -11.17 -17.26
CA PHE A 45 9.68 -11.88 -16.07
C PHE A 45 9.49 -13.38 -16.33
N ALA A 46 9.19 -13.77 -17.57
CA ALA A 46 9.08 -15.17 -17.99
C ALA A 46 10.40 -15.96 -17.90
N ARG A 47 11.53 -15.28 -17.68
CA ARG A 47 12.85 -15.91 -17.54
C ARG A 47 13.20 -16.22 -16.08
N LEU A 48 12.46 -15.70 -15.11
CA LEU A 48 12.71 -15.92 -13.69
C LEU A 48 12.40 -17.36 -13.29
N ARG A 49 13.33 -18.00 -12.55
CA ARG A 49 13.23 -19.41 -12.15
C ARG A 49 13.11 -19.63 -10.66
N HIS A 50 13.59 -18.67 -9.87
CA HIS A 50 13.70 -18.78 -8.41
C HIS A 50 12.72 -17.87 -7.67
N LEU A 51 11.75 -17.29 -8.38
CA LEU A 51 10.78 -16.38 -7.79
C LEU A 51 9.86 -17.17 -6.84
N GLU A 52 9.96 -16.89 -5.54
CA GLU A 52 9.18 -17.50 -4.48
C GLU A 52 7.95 -16.64 -4.13
N THR A 53 8.08 -15.32 -4.23
CA THR A 53 7.02 -14.37 -3.86
C THR A 53 6.87 -13.27 -4.90
N MET A 54 5.63 -13.01 -5.32
CA MET A 54 5.29 -11.87 -6.16
C MET A 54 4.04 -11.18 -5.62
N LEU A 55 4.16 -9.91 -5.28
CA LEU A 55 3.06 -9.06 -4.81
C LEU A 55 2.86 -7.93 -5.81
N VAL A 56 1.64 -7.80 -6.33
CA VAL A 56 1.23 -6.74 -7.27
C VAL A 56 0.00 -6.06 -6.68
N LEU A 57 0.17 -4.87 -6.14
CA LEU A 57 -0.82 -4.22 -5.29
C LEU A 57 -1.13 -2.82 -5.80
N MET A 58 -2.41 -2.49 -5.93
CA MET A 58 -2.86 -1.12 -6.22
C MET A 58 -2.17 -0.54 -7.47
N MET A 59 -2.18 -1.25 -8.60
CA MET A 59 -1.63 -0.78 -9.87
C MET A 59 -2.77 -0.39 -10.83
N PRO A 60 -3.20 0.88 -10.85
CA PRO A 60 -4.48 1.27 -11.46
C PRO A 60 -4.47 1.28 -12.98
N ASN A 61 -3.31 1.14 -13.62
CA ASN A 61 -3.19 1.12 -15.08
C ASN A 61 -2.65 -0.21 -15.63
N LEU A 62 -2.44 -1.22 -14.77
CA LEU A 62 -1.85 -2.50 -15.17
C LEU A 62 -2.86 -3.35 -15.95
N LYS A 63 -2.64 -3.48 -17.26
CA LYS A 63 -3.51 -4.22 -18.20
C LYS A 63 -2.94 -5.57 -18.65
N ALA A 64 -1.64 -5.78 -18.50
CA ALA A 64 -0.98 -7.00 -18.95
C ALA A 64 -0.02 -7.54 -17.89
N PHE A 65 -0.11 -8.85 -17.65
CA PHE A 65 0.71 -9.57 -16.69
C PHE A 65 1.62 -10.58 -17.43
N PRO A 66 2.88 -10.76 -17.01
CA PRO A 66 3.84 -11.59 -17.72
C PRO A 66 3.62 -13.07 -17.42
N ASP A 67 4.06 -13.94 -18.32
CA ASP A 67 3.95 -15.39 -18.13
C ASP A 67 4.94 -15.89 -17.06
N LEU A 68 4.44 -16.38 -15.92
CA LEU A 68 5.25 -16.90 -14.81
C LEU A 68 5.34 -18.43 -14.79
N SER A 69 5.02 -19.11 -15.89
CA SER A 69 5.01 -20.58 -15.97
C SER A 69 6.35 -21.22 -15.58
N ARG A 70 7.49 -20.54 -15.83
CA ARG A 70 8.83 -21.06 -15.45
C ARG A 70 9.11 -21.00 -13.95
N SER A 71 8.57 -20.02 -13.25
CA SER A 71 8.72 -19.89 -11.79
C SER A 71 7.67 -20.68 -11.02
N ARG A 72 6.75 -21.37 -11.70
CA ARG A 72 5.62 -22.08 -11.08
C ARG A 72 6.02 -23.03 -9.95
N GLN A 73 7.15 -23.73 -10.08
CA GLN A 73 7.62 -24.68 -9.06
C GLN A 73 8.25 -23.98 -7.84
N ALA A 74 8.74 -22.75 -7.99
CA ALA A 74 9.37 -21.98 -6.93
C ALA A 74 8.38 -21.07 -6.20
N LEU A 75 7.34 -20.61 -6.91
CA LEU A 75 6.32 -19.68 -6.39
C LEU A 75 5.55 -20.31 -5.23
N LYS A 76 5.65 -19.67 -4.07
CA LYS A 76 4.91 -19.98 -2.84
C LYS A 76 3.81 -18.97 -2.58
N THR A 77 3.97 -17.75 -3.06
CA THR A 77 3.04 -16.65 -2.80
C THR A 77 2.89 -15.79 -4.03
N LEU A 78 1.66 -15.65 -4.51
CA LEU A 78 1.28 -14.70 -5.55
C LEU A 78 0.06 -13.93 -5.05
N VAL A 79 0.22 -12.62 -4.88
CA VAL A 79 -0.88 -11.73 -4.50
C VAL A 79 -1.04 -10.71 -5.61
N ILE A 80 -2.26 -10.59 -6.11
CA ILE A 80 -2.65 -9.53 -7.03
C ILE A 80 -3.89 -8.89 -6.44
N ASP A 81 -3.81 -7.62 -6.08
CA ASP A 81 -4.91 -6.94 -5.42
C ASP A 81 -5.12 -5.52 -5.97
N VAL A 82 -6.38 -5.14 -6.08
CA VAL A 82 -6.87 -3.84 -6.57
C VAL A 82 -6.18 -3.41 -7.88
N CYS A 83 -6.40 -4.17 -8.95
CA CYS A 83 -5.79 -3.93 -10.27
C CYS A 83 -6.84 -4.09 -11.40
N PRO A 84 -6.76 -3.31 -12.50
CA PRO A 84 -7.64 -3.45 -13.67
C PRO A 84 -7.66 -4.86 -14.27
N LEU A 85 -6.52 -5.56 -14.25
CA LEU A 85 -6.40 -6.95 -14.76
C LEU A 85 -7.39 -7.93 -14.08
N CYS A 86 -7.88 -7.58 -12.88
CA CYS A 86 -8.88 -8.37 -12.15
C CYS A 86 -10.29 -8.28 -12.76
N CYS A 87 -10.57 -7.24 -13.54
CA CYS A 87 -11.92 -6.93 -14.03
C CYS A 87 -11.99 -6.72 -15.55
N ASP A 88 -10.87 -6.48 -16.22
CA ASP A 88 -10.82 -6.13 -17.65
C ASP A 88 -10.94 -7.35 -18.60
N GLY A 89 -11.07 -8.56 -18.03
CA GLY A 89 -11.20 -9.82 -18.76
C GLY A 89 -9.89 -10.60 -18.97
N PHE A 90 -8.74 -10.09 -18.50
CA PHE A 90 -7.45 -10.75 -18.67
C PHE A 90 -7.37 -12.13 -17.98
N LEU A 91 -7.94 -12.28 -16.78
CA LEU A 91 -7.84 -13.51 -15.99
C LEU A 91 -8.92 -14.56 -16.29
N GLN A 92 -10.14 -14.14 -16.62
CA GLN A 92 -11.29 -15.05 -16.65
C GLN A 92 -12.08 -14.96 -17.95
N SER A 93 -11.60 -14.22 -18.96
CA SER A 93 -12.29 -13.89 -20.22
C SER A 93 -13.62 -13.14 -20.08
N VAL A 94 -14.16 -13.03 -18.88
CA VAL A 94 -15.33 -12.24 -18.50
C VAL A 94 -14.85 -10.90 -17.97
N CYS A 95 -15.35 -9.82 -18.54
CA CYS A 95 -15.07 -8.45 -18.08
C CYS A 95 -16.20 -7.97 -17.17
N ASP A 96 -15.85 -7.56 -15.95
CA ASP A 96 -16.77 -6.94 -14.99
C ASP A 96 -16.11 -5.74 -14.30
N LEU A 97 -16.28 -4.57 -14.93
CA LEU A 97 -15.70 -3.30 -14.48
C LEU A 97 -16.34 -2.75 -13.19
N HIS A 98 -17.45 -3.35 -12.72
CA HIS A 98 -18.14 -2.92 -11.51
C HIS A 98 -17.68 -3.67 -10.25
N SER A 99 -16.76 -4.62 -10.39
CA SER A 99 -16.18 -5.33 -9.25
C SER A 99 -15.37 -4.39 -8.35
N ALA A 100 -15.48 -4.56 -7.04
CA ALA A 100 -14.74 -3.74 -6.06
C ALA A 100 -13.21 -3.97 -6.10
N SER A 101 -12.77 -5.06 -6.74
CA SER A 101 -11.35 -5.35 -7.03
C SER A 101 -10.83 -4.66 -8.29
N CYS A 102 -11.70 -3.96 -9.04
CA CYS A 102 -11.39 -3.24 -10.28
C CYS A 102 -10.71 -1.88 -10.02
N GLY A 103 -9.54 -1.90 -9.39
CA GLY A 103 -8.77 -0.69 -9.10
C GLY A 103 -9.45 0.29 -8.13
N PHE A 104 -8.72 1.34 -7.72
CA PHE A 104 -9.32 2.45 -6.97
C PHE A 104 -10.06 3.37 -7.95
N GLN A 105 -11.39 3.26 -7.98
CA GLN A 105 -12.29 4.17 -8.69
C GLN A 105 -12.39 5.51 -7.91
N ASN A 106 -11.30 6.27 -7.91
CA ASN A 106 -11.35 7.65 -7.44
C ASN A 106 -12.04 8.47 -8.54
N SER A 107 -13.05 9.25 -8.17
CA SER A 107 -14.05 9.86 -9.06
C SER A 107 -13.54 10.97 -10.00
N GLN A 108 -12.24 11.07 -10.27
CA GLN A 108 -11.67 11.98 -11.25
C GLN A 108 -10.36 11.37 -11.80
N GLU A 109 -10.35 11.08 -13.11
CA GLU A 109 -9.19 10.67 -13.92
C GLU A 109 -8.70 9.20 -13.83
N THR A 110 -9.62 8.23 -13.80
CA THR A 110 -9.27 6.93 -14.38
C THR A 110 -9.37 7.02 -15.90
N ALA A 111 -8.25 6.81 -16.59
CA ALA A 111 -8.27 6.49 -18.02
C ALA A 111 -9.30 5.38 -18.21
N SER A 112 -10.36 5.65 -18.98
CA SER A 112 -11.56 4.82 -19.07
C SER A 112 -11.18 3.34 -19.09
N LEU A 113 -11.44 2.62 -17.99
CA LEU A 113 -11.23 1.18 -17.96
C LEU A 113 -12.11 0.59 -19.06
N THR A 114 -11.46 -0.05 -20.03
CA THR A 114 -12.12 -0.72 -21.13
C THR A 114 -11.79 -2.19 -21.06
N CYS A 115 -12.80 -3.03 -21.26
CA CYS A 115 -12.59 -4.47 -21.41
C CYS A 115 -11.57 -4.76 -22.51
N LEU A 116 -10.71 -5.74 -22.29
CA LEU A 116 -9.81 -6.20 -23.33
C LEU A 116 -10.61 -6.85 -24.47
N PRO A 117 -10.19 -6.65 -25.73
CA PRO A 117 -10.80 -7.34 -26.86
C PRO A 117 -10.59 -8.86 -26.73
N ALA A 118 -11.56 -9.63 -27.26
CA ALA A 118 -11.51 -11.09 -27.24
C ALA A 118 -10.22 -11.60 -27.91
N GLY A 119 -9.35 -12.25 -27.13
CA GLY A 119 -8.08 -12.82 -27.61
C GLY A 119 -6.82 -12.38 -26.85
N LEU A 120 -6.89 -11.33 -26.03
CA LEU A 120 -5.77 -10.88 -25.17
C LEU A 120 -5.91 -11.38 -23.72
N SER A 121 -6.26 -12.66 -23.56
CA SER A 121 -6.38 -13.32 -22.25
C SER A 121 -5.05 -13.96 -21.82
N ALA A 122 -4.92 -14.24 -20.53
CA ALA A 122 -3.79 -15.00 -20.01
C ALA A 122 -3.66 -16.36 -20.70
N THR A 123 -2.41 -16.83 -20.88
CA THR A 123 -2.14 -18.16 -21.47
C THR A 123 -2.72 -19.28 -20.60
N ALA A 124 -3.06 -20.43 -21.19
CA ALA A 124 -3.64 -21.55 -20.44
C ALA A 124 -2.78 -22.00 -19.25
N ALA A 125 -1.45 -21.93 -19.37
CA ALA A 125 -0.51 -22.25 -18.29
C ALA A 125 -0.55 -21.20 -17.16
N MET A 126 -0.74 -19.93 -17.51
CA MET A 126 -0.89 -18.84 -16.55
C MET A 126 -2.22 -18.93 -15.79
N LEU A 127 -3.30 -19.26 -16.49
CA LEU A 127 -4.62 -19.48 -15.88
C LEU A 127 -4.58 -20.58 -14.83
N ASP A 128 -3.90 -21.69 -15.12
CA ASP A 128 -3.71 -22.79 -14.17
C ASP A 128 -2.87 -22.38 -12.94
N LEU A 129 -1.89 -21.51 -13.14
CA LEU A 129 -1.13 -20.89 -12.04
C LEU A 129 -2.05 -20.00 -11.19
N PHE A 130 -2.85 -19.12 -11.80
CA PHE A 130 -3.77 -18.25 -11.08
C PHE A 130 -4.83 -19.02 -10.30
N ASN A 131 -5.32 -20.14 -10.86
CA ASN A 131 -6.24 -21.04 -10.15
C ASN A 131 -5.62 -21.63 -8.88
N THR A 132 -4.30 -21.83 -8.85
CA THR A 132 -3.58 -22.30 -7.66
C THR A 132 -3.57 -21.25 -6.53
N PHE A 133 -3.70 -19.96 -6.88
CA PHE A 133 -3.64 -18.81 -5.97
C PHE A 133 -4.97 -18.02 -5.95
N ASN A 134 -6.09 -18.68 -6.23
CA ASN A 134 -7.40 -18.00 -6.35
C ASN A 134 -7.86 -17.27 -5.06
N SER A 135 -7.31 -17.65 -3.90
CA SER A 135 -7.61 -17.04 -2.60
C SER A 135 -6.80 -15.78 -2.30
N THR A 136 -5.81 -15.45 -3.13
CA THR A 136 -4.93 -14.29 -2.97
C THR A 136 -4.89 -13.38 -4.20
N ILE A 137 -5.55 -13.78 -5.28
CA ILE A 137 -5.63 -13.02 -6.54
C ILE A 137 -7.03 -12.47 -6.69
N CYS A 138 -7.14 -11.15 -6.84
CA CYS A 138 -8.36 -10.43 -7.17
C CYS A 138 -9.52 -10.73 -6.21
N VAL A 139 -9.21 -10.87 -4.93
CA VAL A 139 -10.19 -11.16 -3.88
C VAL A 139 -11.07 -9.93 -3.71
N GLN A 140 -12.38 -10.13 -3.76
CA GLN A 140 -13.30 -9.04 -3.47
C GLN A 140 -13.18 -8.67 -1.99
N PRO A 141 -13.07 -7.37 -1.65
CA PRO A 141 -13.18 -6.95 -0.27
C PRO A 141 -14.54 -7.42 0.28
N PRO A 142 -14.60 -7.93 1.52
CA PRO A 142 -15.87 -8.33 2.12
C PRO A 142 -16.83 -7.14 2.07
N LYS A 143 -18.03 -7.38 1.52
CA LYS A 143 -19.08 -6.36 1.43
C LYS A 143 -19.26 -5.74 2.82
N PRO A 144 -19.11 -4.40 2.98
CA PRO A 144 -19.37 -3.78 4.26
C PRO A 144 -20.81 -4.10 4.68
N PRO A 145 -21.06 -4.41 5.97
CA PRO A 145 -22.42 -4.63 6.44
C PRO A 145 -23.28 -3.41 6.06
N SER A 146 -24.46 -3.68 5.49
CA SER A 146 -25.38 -2.65 5.04
C SER A 146 -25.65 -1.65 6.17
N PRO A 147 -25.56 -0.33 5.93
CA PRO A 147 -25.90 0.64 6.95
C PRO A 147 -27.39 0.56 7.28
N GLU A 148 -27.70 0.39 8.57
CA GLU A 148 -29.04 0.62 9.12
C GLU A 148 -29.47 2.09 8.87
N PRO A 149 -30.78 2.40 8.88
CA PRO A 149 -31.28 3.72 8.53
C PRO A 149 -30.84 4.74 9.59
N GLN A 150 -29.77 5.50 9.31
CA GLN A 150 -29.35 6.60 10.15
C GLN A 150 -30.15 7.85 9.79
N SER A 151 -30.94 8.30 10.77
CA SER A 151 -31.58 9.59 10.82
C SER A 151 -30.56 10.72 10.66
N ASN A 152 -30.86 11.60 9.70
CA ASN A 152 -30.38 12.98 9.53
C ASN A 152 -29.49 13.55 10.65
N MET A 153 -28.22 13.82 10.34
CA MET A 153 -27.50 14.97 10.91
C MET A 153 -26.39 15.43 9.95
N ASP A 154 -26.16 16.74 9.99
CA ASP A 154 -25.73 17.59 8.90
C ASP A 154 -24.36 17.35 8.26
N THR A 155 -24.35 17.67 6.97
CA THR A 155 -23.23 17.95 6.08
C THR A 155 -22.18 18.89 6.70
N GLY A 156 -20.92 18.43 6.73
CA GLY A 156 -19.82 19.28 7.18
C GLY A 156 -18.41 18.70 7.05
N SER A 157 -18.13 17.78 6.12
CA SER A 157 -16.75 17.39 5.78
C SER A 157 -16.40 17.88 4.39
N LYS A 158 -15.66 19.00 4.35
CA LYS A 158 -14.99 19.47 3.14
C LYS A 158 -14.05 18.37 2.65
N GLY A 159 -14.20 18.02 1.38
CA GLY A 159 -13.30 17.13 0.67
C GLY A 159 -11.86 17.62 0.78
N GLY A 160 -10.97 16.73 1.19
CA GLY A 160 -9.53 16.93 1.08
C GLY A 160 -9.15 16.84 -0.38
N ASP A 161 -8.88 18.00 -0.97
CA ASP A 161 -8.36 18.17 -2.31
C ASP A 161 -7.00 17.46 -2.40
N SER A 162 -6.90 16.43 -3.24
CA SER A 162 -5.64 15.71 -3.50
C SER A 162 -4.94 16.30 -4.72
N SER A 163 -4.72 17.61 -4.68
CA SER A 163 -3.57 18.18 -5.37
C SER A 163 -2.41 18.12 -4.38
N PHE A 164 -1.36 17.35 -4.71
CA PHE A 164 -0.06 17.54 -4.05
C PHE A 164 0.63 18.67 -4.81
N PRO A 165 0.60 19.93 -4.32
CA PRO A 165 1.42 20.96 -4.91
C PRO A 165 2.88 20.60 -4.68
N LEU A 166 3.64 20.64 -5.77
CA LEU A 166 5.10 20.61 -5.75
C LEU A 166 5.58 21.81 -4.91
N ASN A 167 6.13 21.52 -3.73
CA ASN A 167 6.93 22.40 -2.85
C ASN A 167 6.22 23.63 -2.23
N SER A 168 5.99 23.57 -0.91
CA SER A 168 6.65 24.44 0.10
C SER A 168 5.88 24.54 1.43
N GLU A 169 4.55 24.49 1.46
CA GLU A 169 3.81 24.66 2.72
C GLU A 169 3.65 23.35 3.51
N PHE A 170 3.39 22.24 2.82
CA PHE A 170 3.24 20.92 3.45
C PHE A 170 4.57 20.39 4.01
N ASP A 171 5.66 20.59 3.27
CA ASP A 171 7.01 20.21 3.70
C ASP A 171 7.46 21.02 4.92
N VAL A 172 7.21 22.34 4.94
CA VAL A 172 7.51 23.19 6.09
C VAL A 172 6.69 22.77 7.32
N ALA A 173 5.40 22.45 7.15
CA ALA A 173 4.57 21.98 8.24
C ALA A 173 5.03 20.62 8.79
N LEU A 174 5.47 19.71 7.92
CA LEU A 174 6.02 18.41 8.32
C LEU A 174 7.38 18.56 9.01
N GLU A 175 8.28 19.37 8.46
CA GLU A 175 9.58 19.69 9.08
C GLU A 175 9.39 20.29 10.47
N GLN A 176 8.44 21.21 10.65
CA GLN A 176 8.11 21.77 11.97
C GLN A 176 7.63 20.69 12.96
N ARG A 177 6.81 19.73 12.51
CA ARG A 177 6.36 18.60 13.35
C ARG A 177 7.54 17.69 13.73
N MET A 178 8.48 17.47 12.83
CA MET A 178 9.68 16.67 13.08
C MET A 178 10.63 17.35 14.07
N LEU A 179 10.84 18.67 13.91
CA LEU A 179 11.72 19.47 14.78
C LEU A 179 11.25 19.48 16.25
N GLN A 180 9.94 19.51 16.50
CA GLN A 180 9.40 19.41 17.87
C GLN A 180 9.81 18.10 18.56
N CYS A 181 9.85 17.00 17.79
CA CYS A 181 10.20 15.70 18.31
C CYS A 181 11.69 15.53 18.53
N GLY A 182 12.53 16.17 17.71
CA GLY A 182 13.99 16.07 17.82
C GLY A 182 14.50 14.63 17.73
N GLY A 183 13.77 13.76 17.01
CA GLY A 183 14.08 12.33 16.88
C GLY A 183 13.75 11.48 18.12
N ILE A 184 13.02 12.02 19.10
CA ILE A 184 12.68 11.31 20.34
C ILE A 184 11.25 10.79 20.25
N LEU A 185 11.08 9.47 20.36
CA LEU A 185 9.77 8.82 20.40
C LEU A 185 9.03 9.10 21.72
N TYR A 186 7.70 9.10 21.65
CA TYR A 186 6.76 9.21 22.78
C TYR A 186 6.79 10.53 23.56
N ARG A 187 7.60 11.48 23.11
CA ARG A 187 7.62 12.85 23.63
C ARG A 187 6.29 13.56 23.33
N GLU A 188 5.83 14.38 24.28
CA GLU A 188 4.70 15.29 24.08
C GLU A 188 5.07 16.39 23.07
N CYS A 189 4.15 16.70 22.15
CA CYS A 189 4.29 17.76 21.15
C CYS A 189 2.94 18.47 20.92
N LYS A 190 2.92 19.58 20.16
CA LYS A 190 1.70 20.38 19.93
C LYS A 190 1.40 20.56 18.45
N LEU A 191 0.15 20.34 18.06
CA LEU A 191 -0.31 20.54 16.68
C LEU A 191 -1.37 21.64 16.59
N GLY A 192 -0.99 22.80 16.05
CA GLY A 192 -1.88 23.83 15.48
C GLY A 192 -2.87 24.57 16.40
N SER A 193 -3.27 24.01 17.54
CA SER A 193 -4.12 24.67 18.53
C SER A 193 -3.77 24.18 19.94
N GLU A 194 -3.82 25.07 20.92
CA GLU A 194 -3.28 24.84 22.28
C GLU A 194 -3.99 23.75 23.11
N LEU A 195 -5.04 23.09 22.60
CA LEU A 195 -5.86 22.17 23.39
C LEU A 195 -5.60 20.67 23.17
N SER A 196 -5.00 20.24 22.06
CA SER A 196 -4.68 18.82 21.82
C SER A 196 -3.17 18.56 21.92
N ALA A 197 -2.77 17.85 22.98
CA ALA A 197 -1.42 17.32 23.10
C ALA A 197 -1.25 16.16 22.10
N GLY A 198 -0.23 16.26 21.26
CA GLY A 198 0.20 15.21 20.34
C GLY A 198 1.34 14.37 20.93
N ILE A 199 1.64 13.28 20.25
CA ILE A 199 2.73 12.36 20.55
C ILE A 199 3.71 12.26 19.38
N CYS A 200 4.99 12.27 19.68
CA CYS A 200 6.04 11.99 18.71
C CYS A 200 6.07 10.49 18.39
N SER A 201 5.65 10.13 17.19
CA SER A 201 5.58 8.73 16.76
C SER A 201 6.12 8.58 15.33
N SER A 202 6.51 7.35 14.99
CA SER A 202 6.91 6.95 13.64
C SER A 202 5.77 6.12 13.06
N ASP A 203 4.95 6.74 12.22
CA ASP A 203 3.91 6.01 11.49
C ASP A 203 4.52 5.29 10.28
N HIS A 204 4.27 3.99 10.12
CA HIS A 204 4.74 3.19 8.97
C HIS A 204 6.22 3.37 8.56
N TYR A 205 7.15 3.47 9.51
CA TYR A 205 8.59 3.72 9.26
C TYR A 205 8.91 5.09 8.63
N MET A 206 8.00 6.06 8.73
CA MET A 206 8.26 7.46 8.40
C MET A 206 9.12 8.16 9.48
N PRO A 207 9.71 9.33 9.17
CA PRO A 207 10.42 10.12 10.16
C PRO A 207 9.54 10.44 11.38
N ILE A 208 10.16 10.44 12.57
CA ILE A 208 9.46 10.75 13.82
C ILE A 208 8.91 12.17 13.72
N SER A 209 7.59 12.28 13.83
CA SER A 209 6.87 13.54 13.72
C SER A 209 5.75 13.61 14.74
N CYS A 210 5.29 14.83 15.01
CA CYS A 210 4.19 15.07 15.91
C CYS A 210 2.86 14.65 15.28
N ILE A 211 2.15 13.72 15.94
CA ILE A 211 0.85 13.19 15.52
C ILE A 211 -0.15 13.39 16.66
N ASP A 212 -1.38 13.79 16.35
CA ASP A 212 -2.45 14.11 17.30
C ASP A 212 -3.54 13.03 17.40
N ASP A 213 -3.20 11.77 17.11
CA ASP A 213 -4.12 10.63 17.21
C ASP A 213 -4.25 10.13 18.67
N PRO A 214 -5.44 10.23 19.30
CA PRO A 214 -5.68 9.76 20.67
C PRO A 214 -5.42 8.26 20.86
N SER A 215 -5.59 7.46 19.81
CA SER A 215 -5.44 6.00 19.84
C SER A 215 -3.98 5.61 20.08
N ILE A 216 -3.04 6.33 19.47
CA ILE A 216 -1.59 6.10 19.64
C ILE A 216 -1.16 6.46 21.06
N ILE A 217 -1.68 7.58 21.60
CA ILE A 217 -1.41 8.04 22.97
C ILE A 217 -1.89 7.00 23.98
N GLU A 218 -3.15 6.56 23.86
CA GLU A 218 -3.73 5.59 24.78
C GLU A 218 -3.06 4.22 24.65
N PHE A 219 -2.70 3.80 23.44
CA PHE A 219 -1.94 2.59 23.23
C PHE A 219 -0.60 2.61 23.97
N ARG A 220 0.15 3.72 23.92
CA ARG A 220 1.42 3.83 24.65
C ARG A 220 1.23 3.85 26.16
N ARG A 221 0.17 4.48 26.69
CA ARG A 221 -0.18 4.41 28.12
C ARG A 221 -0.40 2.97 28.58
N GLN A 222 -1.12 2.18 27.79
CA GLN A 222 -1.35 0.76 28.10
C GLN A 222 -0.06 -0.07 28.05
N GLN A 223 0.85 0.22 27.12
CA GLN A 223 2.17 -0.41 27.05
C GLN A 223 2.98 -0.15 28.33
N ILE A 224 3.04 1.10 28.77
CA ILE A 224 3.75 1.49 30.01
C ILE A 224 3.13 0.78 31.22
N LYS A 225 1.81 0.87 31.37
CA LYS A 225 1.07 0.28 32.49
C LYS A 225 1.23 -1.23 32.60
N LYS A 226 1.29 -1.93 31.46
CA LYS A 226 1.41 -3.39 31.40
C LYS A 226 2.86 -3.88 31.28
N HIS A 227 3.85 -2.97 31.27
CA HIS A 227 5.26 -3.27 31.06
C HIS A 227 5.51 -4.10 29.79
N PHE A 228 4.86 -3.73 28.69
CA PHE A 228 4.98 -4.39 27.38
C PHE A 228 5.60 -3.45 26.35
N GLY A 229 6.56 -3.95 25.57
CA GLY A 229 7.27 -3.17 24.55
C GLY A 229 8.55 -2.51 25.07
N PRO A 230 9.05 -1.46 24.40
CA PRO A 230 10.26 -0.75 24.80
C PRO A 230 10.12 -0.14 26.21
N PRO A 231 11.19 -0.17 27.03
CA PRO A 231 11.19 0.48 28.35
C PRO A 231 10.87 1.96 28.20
N CYS A 232 10.10 2.50 29.14
CA CYS A 232 9.70 3.89 29.08
C CYS A 232 10.79 4.82 29.62
N ASP A 233 10.93 5.99 29.00
CA ASP A 233 11.81 7.06 29.49
C ASP A 233 10.98 8.09 30.27
N SER A 234 11.15 8.12 31.59
CA SER A 234 10.40 9.02 32.47
C SER A 234 10.58 10.51 32.14
N LYS A 235 11.68 10.87 31.45
CA LYS A 235 11.93 12.26 31.03
C LYS A 235 10.99 12.72 29.91
N TYR A 236 10.64 11.82 29.00
CA TYR A 236 9.82 12.15 27.82
C TYR A 236 8.40 11.59 27.90
N GLU A 237 8.21 10.53 28.69
CA GLU A 237 6.96 9.76 28.79
C GLU A 237 6.28 9.93 30.16
N GLY A 238 6.74 10.86 31.00
CA GLY A 238 6.10 11.15 32.28
C GLY A 238 4.62 11.54 32.14
N TRP A 239 4.27 12.26 31.08
CA TRP A 239 2.90 12.65 30.73
C TRP A 239 2.01 11.46 30.30
N LEU A 240 2.61 10.30 30.01
CA LEU A 240 1.94 9.03 29.70
C LEU A 240 1.85 8.11 30.94
N GLY A 241 2.33 8.56 32.11
CA GLY A 241 2.32 7.78 33.34
C GLY A 241 3.57 6.91 33.56
N CYS A 242 4.68 7.18 32.84
CA CYS A 242 5.97 6.56 33.15
C CYS A 242 6.53 7.17 34.44
N ILE A 243 6.69 6.35 35.48
CA ILE A 243 7.29 6.76 36.76
C ILE A 243 8.76 6.37 36.73
N SER A 244 9.66 7.32 37.04
CA SER A 244 11.08 7.03 37.18
C SER A 244 11.29 5.96 38.26
N SER A 245 11.84 4.81 37.88
CA SER A 245 12.42 3.85 38.83
C SER A 245 13.86 4.20 39.13
#